data_AF-A0A2W0C932-F1
#
_entry.id   AF-A0A2W0C932-F1
#
_cell.length_a   1.000
_cell.length_b   1.000
_cell.length_c   1.000
_cell.angle_alpha   90.00
_cell.angle_beta   90.00
_cell.angle_gamma   90.00
#
_symmetry.space_group_name_H-M   'P 1'
#
loop_
_entity.id
_entity.type
_entity.pdbx_description
1 polymer ?
#
loop_
_entity_poly.entity_id
_entity_poly.type
_entity_poly.pdbx_seq_one_letter_code
_entity_poly.pdbx_strand_id
1 'polypeptide(L)'
;MRNEGEEVTQAVRDEILKQQAGGFIHTTRTRCNGRCDDACVTIVYPQGDWYGKMTPESGRALVQALCEGEKLESHLIANVAQPASK
;
A
#
# COMPACT_ATOMS: atom_id res chain seq x y z
N MET A 1 -5.97 14.61 3.96
CA MET A 1 -4.81 14.78 3.04
C MET A 1 -5.32 15.25 1.68
N ARG A 2 -4.47 15.44 0.67
CA ARG A 2 -4.95 15.56 -0.73
C ARG A 2 -5.07 14.16 -1.35
N ASN A 3 -5.85 14.03 -2.43
CA ASN A 3 -6.03 12.79 -3.20
C ASN A 3 -6.37 11.58 -2.33
N GLU A 4 -7.37 11.73 -1.44
CA GLU A 4 -7.93 10.63 -0.64
C GLU A 4 -6.97 9.94 0.35
N GLY A 5 -5.79 10.51 0.63
CA GLY A 5 -4.79 9.85 1.48
C GLY A 5 -5.26 9.59 2.92
N GLU A 6 -6.25 10.32 3.43
CA GLU A 6 -6.81 10.03 4.77
C GLU A 6 -7.76 8.84 4.72
N GLU A 7 -8.62 8.82 3.71
CA GLU A 7 -9.63 7.80 3.44
C GLU A 7 -8.98 6.46 3.12
N VAL A 8 -7.91 6.47 2.31
CA VAL A 8 -7.06 5.29 2.05
C VAL A 8 -6.41 4.81 3.35
N THR A 9 -5.88 5.71 4.18
CA THR A 9 -5.27 5.34 5.46
C THR A 9 -6.28 4.64 6.38
N GLN A 10 -7.49 5.20 6.49
CA GLN A 10 -8.53 4.61 7.33
C GLN A 10 -8.97 3.25 6.79
N ALA A 11 -9.21 3.13 5.48
CA ALA A 11 -9.60 1.88 4.85
C ALA A 11 -8.58 0.76 5.03
N VAL A 12 -7.28 1.07 4.91
CA VAL A 12 -6.20 0.12 5.16
C VAL A 12 -6.20 -0.34 6.62
N ARG A 13 -6.33 0.60 7.57
CA ARG A 13 -6.34 0.26 9.01
C ARG A 13 -7.56 -0.57 9.40
N ASP A 14 -8.73 -0.23 8.87
CA ASP A 14 -9.96 -0.99 9.12
C ASP A 14 -9.87 -2.41 8.58
N GLU A 15 -9.30 -2.60 7.39
CA GLU A 15 -9.11 -3.94 6.83
C GLU A 15 -8.06 -4.75 7.60
N ILE A 16 -6.98 -4.14 8.08
CA ILE A 16 -6.01 -4.83 8.96
C ILE A 16 -6.71 -5.35 10.23
N LEU A 17 -7.59 -4.55 10.83
CA LEU A 17 -8.37 -4.97 12.00
C LEU A 17 -9.32 -6.11 11.65
N LYS A 18 -10.05 -5.99 10.52
CA LYS A 18 -11.00 -7.00 10.04
C LYS A 18 -10.33 -8.35 9.77
N GLN A 19 -9.15 -8.34 9.16
CA GLN A 19 -8.35 -9.54 8.86
C GLN A 19 -7.55 -10.06 10.06
N GLN A 20 -7.62 -9.39 11.22
CA GLN A 20 -6.81 -9.67 12.41
C GLN A 20 -5.29 -9.67 12.10
N ALA A 21 -4.87 -8.87 11.12
CA ALA A 21 -3.51 -8.85 10.60
C ALA A 21 -2.55 -7.95 11.41
N GLY A 22 -3.03 -7.35 12.51
CA GLY A 22 -2.25 -6.42 13.34
C GLY A 22 -1.01 -7.03 14.02
N GLY A 23 -0.85 -8.36 14.00
CA GLY A 23 0.34 -9.06 14.47
C GLY A 23 1.51 -9.05 13.48
N PHE A 24 1.28 -8.75 12.20
CA PHE A 24 2.32 -8.78 11.16
C PHE A 24 2.23 -7.65 10.12
N ILE A 25 1.12 -6.91 10.05
CA ILE A 25 0.99 -5.70 9.22
C ILE A 25 0.85 -4.48 10.13
N HIS A 26 1.80 -3.55 9.99
CA HIS A 26 1.76 -2.25 10.65
C HIS A 26 1.73 -1.13 9.62
N THR A 27 1.02 -0.04 9.93
CA THR A 27 0.89 1.11 9.04
C THR A 27 1.56 2.34 9.65
N THR A 28 2.33 3.05 8.84
CA THR A 28 2.83 4.38 9.17
C THR A 28 2.30 5.37 8.16
N ARG A 29 1.67 6.43 8.66
CA ARG A 29 1.15 7.51 7.83
C ARG A 29 2.26 8.53 7.59
N THR A 30 2.58 8.80 6.34
CA THR A 30 3.67 9.72 5.96
C THR A 30 3.11 10.94 5.21
N ARG A 31 3.95 11.96 5.00
CA ARG A 31 3.65 13.10 4.10
C ARG A 31 4.08 12.74 2.66
N CYS A 32 4.26 13.73 1.80
CA CYS A 32 4.70 13.53 0.43
C CYS A 32 6.06 12.80 0.36
N ASN A 33 6.13 11.78 -0.50
CA ASN A 33 7.34 11.02 -0.82
C ASN A 33 7.84 11.31 -2.26
N GLY A 34 7.49 12.45 -2.85
CA GLY A 34 7.96 12.87 -4.18
C GLY A 34 7.25 12.22 -5.37
N ARG A 35 6.12 11.52 -5.16
CA ARG A 35 5.34 10.79 -6.19
C ARG A 35 3.93 11.35 -6.32
N CYS A 36 3.81 12.67 -6.49
CA CYS A 36 2.52 13.35 -6.53
C CYS A 36 1.63 12.94 -7.71
N ASP A 37 2.24 12.63 -8.86
CA ASP A 37 1.52 12.23 -10.08
C ASP A 37 0.90 10.82 -9.96
N ASP A 38 1.41 10.00 -9.04
CA ASP A 38 0.90 8.66 -8.74
C ASP A 38 0.02 8.65 -7.48
N ALA A 39 -0.32 9.82 -6.92
CA ALA A 39 -1.07 9.89 -5.67
C ALA A 39 -2.49 9.28 -5.80
N CYS A 40 -3.03 8.65 -4.76
CA CYS A 40 -2.39 8.33 -3.47
C CYS A 40 -1.38 7.18 -3.60
N VAL A 41 -0.29 7.23 -2.82
CA VAL A 41 0.76 6.20 -2.82
C VAL A 41 0.83 5.44 -1.50
N THR A 42 1.03 4.12 -1.60
CA THR A 42 1.32 3.21 -0.49
C THR A 42 2.60 2.45 -0.77
N ILE A 43 3.42 2.20 0.26
CA ILE A 43 4.68 1.48 0.13
C ILE A 43 4.67 0.31 1.10
N VAL A 44 4.98 -0.89 0.60
CA VAL A 44 5.11 -2.09 1.42
C VAL A 44 6.60 -2.39 1.62
N TYR A 45 7.02 -2.42 2.88
CA TYR A 45 8.35 -2.87 3.30
C TYR A 45 8.24 -4.25 3.95
N PRO A 46 9.29 -5.10 3.83
CA PRO A 46 10.63 -4.82 3.28
C PRO A 46 10.77 -4.91 1.75
N GLN A 47 9.73 -5.31 1.02
CA GLN A 47 9.78 -5.56 -0.44
C GLN A 47 10.06 -4.29 -1.26
N GLY A 48 9.79 -3.11 -0.71
CA GLY A 48 9.93 -1.85 -1.44
C GLY A 48 8.98 -1.78 -2.64
N ASP A 49 7.80 -2.41 -2.52
CA ASP A 49 6.72 -2.32 -3.50
C ASP A 49 5.99 -0.99 -3.33
N TRP A 50 5.93 -0.20 -4.39
CA TRP A 50 5.18 1.04 -4.45
C TRP A 50 3.87 0.80 -5.19
N TYR A 51 2.78 1.23 -4.58
CA TYR A 51 1.43 1.18 -5.15
C TYR A 51 0.93 2.60 -5.37
N GLY A 52 0.47 2.90 -6.58
CA GLY A 52 -0.04 4.23 -6.97
C GLY A 52 -1.53 4.24 -7.25
N LYS A 53 -2.09 5.43 -7.41
CA LYS A 53 -3.53 5.67 -7.68
C LYS A 53 -4.43 4.95 -6.68
N MET A 54 -3.99 4.87 -5.43
CA MET A 54 -4.70 4.13 -4.39
C MET A 54 -6.01 4.84 -4.04
N THR A 55 -7.10 4.09 -4.06
CA THR A 55 -8.41 4.42 -3.49
C THR A 55 -8.66 3.62 -2.21
N PRO A 56 -9.68 3.96 -1.39
CA PRO A 56 -10.07 3.16 -0.24
C PRO A 56 -10.31 1.67 -0.57
N GLU A 57 -10.90 1.37 -1.73
CA GLU A 57 -11.16 0.00 -2.20
C GLU A 57 -9.86 -0.74 -2.50
N SER A 58 -8.95 -0.12 -3.25
CA SER A 58 -7.63 -0.72 -3.52
C SER A 58 -6.79 -0.86 -2.25
N GLY A 59 -6.96 0.03 -1.26
CA GLY A 59 -6.31 -0.07 0.04
C GLY A 59 -6.75 -1.33 0.81
N ARG A 60 -8.05 -1.65 0.78
CA ARG A 60 -8.57 -2.91 1.34
C ARG A 60 -8.06 -4.12 0.56
N ALA A 61 -8.11 -4.07 -0.77
CA ALA A 61 -7.62 -5.14 -1.63
C ALA A 61 -6.12 -5.42 -1.42
N LEU A 62 -5.31 -4.38 -1.18
CA LEU A 62 -3.89 -4.53 -0.86
C LEU A 62 -3.69 -5.32 0.43
N VAL A 63 -4.43 -4.99 1.50
CA VAL A 63 -4.32 -5.73 2.77
C VAL A 63 -4.73 -7.19 2.58
N GLN A 64 -5.79 -7.46 1.83
CA GLN A 64 -6.25 -8.82 1.52
C GLN A 64 -5.17 -9.63 0.79
N ALA A 65 -4.59 -9.07 -0.28
CA ALA A 65 -3.50 -9.71 -1.01
C ALA A 65 -2.29 -9.98 -0.09
N LEU A 66 -1.89 -9.03 0.75
CA LEU A 66 -0.78 -9.21 1.69
C LEU A 66 -1.04 -10.31 2.72
N CYS A 67 -2.27 -10.47 3.20
CA CYS A 67 -2.65 -11.59 4.08
C CYS A 67 -2.55 -12.96 3.38
N GLU A 68 -2.71 -13.00 2.07
CA GLU A 68 -2.55 -14.19 1.22
C GLU A 68 -1.09 -14.40 0.76
N GLY A 69 -0.18 -13.48 1.11
CA GLY A 69 1.22 -13.52 0.68
C GLY A 69 1.44 -13.03 -0.76
N GLU A 70 0.46 -12.35 -1.33
CA GLU A 70 0.46 -11.85 -2.70
C GLU A 70 0.67 -10.33 -2.78
N LYS A 71 0.84 -9.84 -4.01
CA LYS A 71 0.92 -8.41 -4.34
C LYS A 71 -0.33 -7.94 -5.03
N LEU A 72 -0.68 -6.67 -4.86
CA LEU A 72 -1.74 -6.03 -5.65
C LEU A 72 -1.18 -5.54 -7.00
N GLU A 73 -0.95 -6.48 -7.93
CA GLU A 73 -0.30 -6.21 -9.22
C GLU A 73 -0.97 -5.09 -10.04
N SER A 74 -2.29 -4.92 -9.91
CA SER A 74 -3.06 -3.89 -10.62
C SER A 74 -2.66 -2.44 -10.28
N HIS A 75 -2.03 -2.22 -9.12
CA HIS A 75 -1.62 -0.89 -8.65
C HIS A 75 -0.11 -0.76 -8.46
N LEU A 76 0.66 -1.81 -8.76
CA LEU A 76 2.12 -1.82 -8.58
C LEU A 76 2.78 -0.89 -9.61
N ILE A 77 3.51 0.13 -9.13
CA ILE A 77 4.18 1.13 -9.99
C ILE A 77 5.71 1.06 -9.94
N ALA A 78 6.28 0.42 -8.91
CA ALA A 78 7.72 0.14 -8.81
C ALA A 78 8.00 -0.94 -7.75
N ASN A 79 9.06 -1.72 -7.94
CA ASN A 79 9.64 -2.59 -6.91
C ASN A 79 11.14 -2.31 -6.79
N VAL A 80 11.63 -2.02 -5.57
CA VAL A 80 13.05 -1.70 -5.32
C VAL A 80 13.85 -2.94 -4.87
N ALA A 81 13.20 -4.00 -4.39
CA ALA A 81 13.89 -5.20 -3.88
C ALA A 81 14.33 -6.20 -4.97
N GLN A 82 13.95 -6.01 -6.24
CA GLN A 82 14.56 -6.74 -7.34
C GLN A 82 15.82 -5.98 -7.79
N PRO A 83 17.04 -6.54 -7.59
CA PRO A 83 18.15 -6.07 -8.40
C PRO A 83 17.73 -6.28 -9.85
N ALA A 84 17.88 -5.25 -10.68
CA ALA A 84 17.74 -5.41 -12.12
C ALA A 84 18.49 -6.68 -12.51
N SER A 85 17.77 -7.68 -13.02
CA SER A 85 18.39 -8.82 -13.67
C SER A 85 19.34 -8.24 -14.72
N LYS A 86 20.62 -8.56 -14.56
CA LYS A 86 21.67 -8.17 -15.52
C LYS A 86 21.31 -8.58 -16.93
#